data_AF-A0A523VB77-F1
#
_entry.id   AF-A0A523VB77-F1
#
_cell.length_a   1.000
_cell.length_b   1.000
_cell.length_c   1.000
_cell.angle_alpha   90.00
_cell.angle_beta   90.00
_cell.angle_gamma   90.00
#
_symmetry.space_group_name_H-M   'P 1'
#
loop_
_entity.id
_entity.type
_entity.pdbx_description
1 polymer ?
#
loop_
_entity_poly.entity_id
_entity_poly.type
_entity_poly.pdbx_seq_one_letter_code
_entity_poly.pdbx_strand_id
1 'polypeptide(L)' 'MQFHVRLHREVVSDDLAGLPANIHSRILDAIETRLAAAPDRLGKPLTSGLGGYRRLRVGDYRVIYVGRGSGIDM' A
#
# COMPACT_ATOMS: atom_id res chain seq x y z
N MET A 1 1.83 -14.44 10.18
CA MET A 1 2.46 -13.14 10.49
C MET A 1 1.52 -12.06 9.99
N GLN A 2 1.13 -11.11 10.85
CA GLN A 2 0.31 -9.96 10.46
C GLN A 2 1.23 -8.76 10.26
N PHE A 3 1.18 -8.13 9.10
CA PHE A 3 1.92 -6.88 8.85
C PHE A 3 1.10 -5.69 9.35
N HIS A 4 1.76 -4.74 10.01
CA HIS A 4 1.12 -3.48 10.40
C HIS A 4 1.23 -2.48 9.25
N VAL A 5 0.08 -2.01 8.75
CA VAL A 5 0.03 -0.95 7.75
C VAL A 5 0.00 0.41 8.44
N ARG A 6 0.78 1.36 7.93
CA ARG A 6 0.69 2.78 8.31
C ARG A 6 0.45 3.59 7.05
N LEU A 7 -0.53 4.48 7.10
CA LEU A 7 -0.80 5.43 6.03
C LEU A 7 0.10 6.65 6.20
N HIS A 8 0.65 7.15 5.09
CA HIS A 8 1.37 8.42 5.11
C HIS A 8 0.39 9.57 5.39
N ARG A 9 0.85 10.63 6.06
CA ARG A 9 -0.02 11.75 6.42
C ARG A 9 -0.67 12.37 5.19
N GLU A 10 0.11 12.58 4.13
CA GLU A 10 -0.37 13.15 2.85
C GLU A 10 -1.37 12.23 2.13
N VAL A 11 -1.28 10.91 2.34
CA VAL A 11 -2.30 9.99 1.82
C VAL A 11 -3.65 10.31 2.48
N VAL A 12 -3.67 10.62 3.77
CA VAL A 12 -4.92 10.96 4.48
C VAL A 12 -5.38 12.39 4.15
N SER A 13 -4.47 13.37 4.14
CA SER A 13 -4.84 14.78 3.94
C SER A 13 -5.16 15.14 2.49
N ASP A 14 -4.56 14.47 1.52
CA ASP A 14 -4.59 14.88 0.12
C ASP A 14 -5.18 13.78 -0.77
N ASP A 15 -4.56 12.59 -0.77
CA ASP A 15 -4.95 11.52 -1.71
C ASP A 15 -6.35 10.96 -1.44
N LEU A 16 -6.66 10.69 -0.17
CA LEU A 16 -7.94 10.10 0.25
C LEU A 16 -9.02 11.16 0.47
N ALA A 17 -8.64 12.38 0.84
CA ALA A 17 -9.57 13.46 1.15
C ALA A 17 -10.48 13.84 -0.04
N GLY A 18 -9.95 13.74 -1.27
CA GLY A 18 -10.71 14.03 -2.49
C GLY A 18 -11.55 12.87 -3.03
N LEU A 19 -11.51 11.69 -2.42
CA LEU A 19 -12.14 10.50 -2.98
C LEU A 19 -13.57 10.28 -2.46
N PRO A 20 -14.50 9.81 -3.31
CA PRO A 20 -15.79 9.35 -2.86
C PRO A 20 -15.67 8.22 -1.82
N ALA A 21 -16.59 8.19 -0.86
CA ALA A 21 -16.54 7.25 0.27
C ALA A 21 -16.47 5.77 -0.15
N ASN A 22 -17.15 5.39 -1.24
CA ASN A 22 -17.09 4.01 -1.77
C ASN A 22 -15.69 3.62 -2.29
N ILE A 23 -14.96 4.58 -2.86
CA ILE A 23 -13.58 4.38 -3.28
C ILE A 23 -12.66 4.30 -2.06
N HIS A 24 -12.89 5.16 -1.08
CA HIS A 24 -12.16 5.17 0.19
C HIS A 24 -12.21 3.80 0.87
N SER A 25 -13.42 3.27 1.11
CA SER A 25 -13.62 1.93 1.69
C SER A 25 -12.94 0.83 0.87
N ARG A 26 -13.08 0.85 -0.46
CA ARG A 26 -12.47 -0.17 -1.33
C ARG A 26 -10.94 -0.16 -1.25
N ILE A 27 -10.32 1.01 -1.11
CA ILE A 27 -8.86 1.14 -0.96
C ILE A 27 -8.44 0.58 0.40
N LEU A 28 -9.10 0.98 1.49
CA LEU A 28 -8.80 0.53 2.84
C LEU A 28 -8.98 -0.99 2.98
N ASP A 29 -10.08 -1.55 2.46
CA ASP A 29 -10.33 -2.99 2.46
C ASP A 29 -9.23 -3.74 1.71
N ALA A 30 -8.81 -3.24 0.55
CA ALA A 30 -7.74 -3.86 -0.22
C ALA A 30 -6.40 -3.80 0.53
N ILE A 31 -6.12 -2.73 1.26
CA ILE A 31 -4.92 -2.60 2.08
C ILE A 31 -4.96 -3.62 3.23
N GLU A 32 -6.05 -3.68 3.99
CA GLU A 32 -6.18 -4.56 5.15
C GLU A 32 -6.21 -6.05 4.76
N THR A 33 -6.98 -6.40 3.74
CA THR A 33 -7.16 -7.82 3.36
C THR A 33 -6.01 -8.37 2.52
N ARG A 34 -5.41 -7.55 1.67
CA ARG A 34 -4.37 -8.00 0.73
C ARG A 34 -2.98 -7.71 1.28
N LEU A 35 -2.67 -6.46 1.62
CA LEU A 35 -1.31 -6.11 2.04
C LEU A 35 -0.96 -6.70 3.41
N ALA A 36 -1.90 -6.79 4.35
CA ALA A 36 -1.60 -7.43 5.64
C ALA A 36 -1.36 -8.95 5.52
N ALA A 37 -1.85 -9.59 4.45
CA ALA A 37 -1.69 -11.03 4.22
C ALA A 37 -0.36 -11.39 3.57
N ALA A 38 0.06 -10.67 2.51
CA ALA A 38 1.31 -10.95 1.80
C ALA A 38 1.82 -9.74 0.99
N PRO A 39 2.39 -8.72 1.64
CA PRO A 39 2.78 -7.47 0.98
C PRO A 39 3.86 -7.67 -0.08
N ASP A 40 4.73 -8.68 0.07
CA ASP A 40 5.79 -8.97 -0.89
C ASP A 40 5.33 -9.75 -2.14
N ARG A 41 4.18 -10.42 -2.05
CA ARG A 41 3.64 -11.23 -3.16
C ARG A 41 2.63 -10.49 -4.01
N LEU A 42 1.92 -9.52 -3.43
CA LEU A 42 0.72 -8.96 -4.05
C LEU A 42 0.96 -7.63 -4.79
N GLY A 43 2.04 -6.92 -4.49
CA GLY A 43 2.42 -5.71 -5.21
C GLY A 43 3.51 -5.94 -6.24
N LYS A 44 3.35 -5.31 -7.41
CA LYS A 44 4.40 -5.28 -8.43
C LYS A 44 5.49 -4.29 -8.01
N PRO A 45 6.77 -4.65 -8.06
CA PRO A 45 7.85 -3.70 -7.78
C PRO A 45 7.79 -2.55 -8.77
N LEU A 46 8.03 -1.34 -8.28
CA LEU A 46 8.31 -0.20 -9.14
C LEU A 46 9.76 -0.31 -9.63
N THR A 47 9.99 0.14 -10.87
CA THR A 47 11.30 0.14 -11.51
C THR A 47 11.93 1.54 -11.46
N SER A 48 13.19 1.65 -11.91
CA SER A 48 13.98 2.89 -11.93
C SER A 48 14.32 3.43 -10.53
N GLY A 49 14.32 4.75 -10.33
CA GLY A 49 14.68 5.42 -9.08
C GLY A 49 13.71 5.19 -7.90
N LEU A 50 12.67 4.36 -8.09
CA LEU A 50 11.68 4.00 -7.06
C LEU A 50 11.88 2.58 -6.54
N GLY A 51 13.12 2.08 -6.59
CA GLY A 51 13.49 0.78 -6.03
C GLY A 51 13.05 0.64 -4.56
N GLY A 52 12.52 -0.54 -4.21
CA GLY A 52 11.97 -0.82 -2.87
C GLY A 52 10.48 -0.52 -2.71
N TYR A 53 9.90 0.33 -3.58
CA TYR A 53 8.46 0.56 -3.60
C TYR A 53 7.73 -0.49 -4.43
N ARG A 54 6.48 -0.72 -4.05
CA ARG A 54 5.55 -1.66 -4.69
C ARG A 54 4.23 -0.97 -4.99
N ARG A 55 3.55 -1.47 -6.01
CA ARG A 55 2.24 -0.99 -6.45
C ARG A 55 1.20 -2.09 -6.41
N LEU A 56 0.11 -1.82 -5.71
CA LEU A 56 -1.12 -2.63 -5.72
C LEU A 56 -2.19 -1.92 -6.54
N ARG A 57 -2.84 -2.64 -7.47
CA ARG A 57 -3.97 -2.11 -8.24
C ARG A 57 -5.28 -2.38 -7.52
N VAL A 58 -6.09 -1.34 -7.33
CA VAL A 58 -7.42 -1.39 -6.71
C VAL A 58 -8.42 -0.69 -7.64
N GLY A 59 -9.01 -1.45 -8.57
CA GLY A 59 -9.80 -0.87 -9.66
C GLY A 59 -8.94 0.06 -10.52
N ASP A 60 -9.33 1.34 -10.60
CA ASP A 60 -8.60 2.38 -11.34
C ASP A 60 -7.49 3.06 -10.50
N TYR A 61 -7.50 2.81 -9.19
CA TYR A 61 -6.55 3.39 -8.25
C TYR A 61 -5.32 2.49 -8.07
N ARG A 62 -4.21 3.12 -7.68
CA ARG A 62 -2.93 2.46 -7.44
C ARG A 62 -2.46 2.85 -6.05
N VAL A 63 -2.31 1.87 -5.17
CA VAL A 63 -1.72 2.07 -3.84
C VAL A 63 -0.23 1.82 -3.96
N ILE A 64 0.57 2.83 -3.64
CA ILE A 64 2.04 2.74 -3.60
C ILE A 64 2.45 2.55 -2.15
N TYR A 65 3.30 1.57 -1.89
CA TYR A 65 3.76 1.25 -0.55
C TYR A 65 5.19 0.71 -0.56
N VAL A 66 5.84 0.74 0.59
CA VAL A 66 7.15 0.14 0.81
C VAL A 66 7.05 -0.78 2.02
N GLY A 67 7.56 -2.01 1.89
CA GLY A 67 7.72 -2.90 3.02
C GLY A 67 9.00 -2.53 3.76
N ARG A 68 8.90 -2.11 5.02
CA ARG A 68 10.06 -2.21 5.91
C ARG A 68 10.06 -3.65 6.43
N GLY A 69 10.85 -4.51 5.79
CA GLY A 69 11.07 -5.86 6.31
C GLY A 69 11.52 -5.77 7.77
N SER A 70 11.06 -6.68 8.62
CA SER A 70 11.75 -6.96 9.87
C SER A 70 13.19 -7.29 9.49
N GLY A 71 14.15 -6.48 9.95
CA GLY A 71 15.55 -6.61 9.60
C GLY A 71 16.01 -8.06 9.75
N ILE A 72 16.63 -8.58 8.70
CA ILE A 72 17.69 -9.54 8.90
C ILE A 72 18.93 -8.68 8.83
N ASP A 73 19.40 -8.23 9.99
CA ASP A 73 20.78 -7.81 10.12
C ASP A 73 21.64 -9.06 9.89
N MET A 74 22.19 -9.17 8.68
CA MET A 74 23.43 -9.90 8.40
C MET A 74 24.08 -9.36 7.14
#